data_AF-A0A1I7EEZ4-F1
#
_entry.id   AF-A0A1I7EEZ4-F1
#
_cell.length_a   1.000
_cell.length_b   1.000
_cell.length_c   1.000
_cell.angle_alpha   90.00
_cell.angle_beta   90.00
_cell.angle_gamma   90.00
#
_symmetry.space_group_name_H-M   'P 1'
#
loop_
_entity.id
_entity.type
_entity.pdbx_description
1 polymer ?
#
loop_
_entity_poly.entity_id
_entity_poly.type
_entity_poly.pdbx_seq_one_letter_code
_entity_poly.pdbx_strand_id
1 'polypeptide(L)'
;MRVAVISAYYKEPRHVLRRCHESVLAQAGNVTHFMVADGSPVADIDSWKGVVHIKIPNHADYGDTPRGVGAACAAASGFDAICFLDADNWYEPNHVETMRIIVEETGAQVVTATRTIFTADGRMLGICKESNGVDFNDTNCYFLTRSAFPACSAWLFKDPCESIRGDKVFWNAVQAGGYVHCHSITPTVNYVSTFAFHYEMFGEIPPDDSKVIAKLPGRQHFQMFSYAQYKAMGEGPGG
;
A
#
# COMPACT_ATOMS: atom_id res chain seq x y z
N MET A 1 -12.44 -16.58 8.47
CA MET A 1 -11.94 -15.29 8.98
C MET A 1 -12.69 -14.16 8.31
N ARG A 2 -13.07 -13.11 9.06
CA ARG A 2 -13.56 -11.84 8.51
C ARG A 2 -12.36 -10.95 8.16
N VAL A 3 -12.24 -10.56 6.90
CA VAL A 3 -11.10 -9.77 6.38
C VAL A 3 -11.56 -8.36 6.02
N ALA A 4 -10.88 -7.36 6.54
CA ALA A 4 -11.05 -5.97 6.14
C ALA A 4 -9.94 -5.59 5.15
N VAL A 5 -10.29 -5.07 3.98
CA VAL A 5 -9.32 -4.45 3.06
C VAL A 5 -9.49 -2.94 3.17
N ILE A 6 -8.42 -2.23 3.50
CA ILE A 6 -8.45 -0.79 3.72
C ILE A 6 -7.77 -0.08 2.56
N SER A 7 -8.52 0.80 1.91
CA SER A 7 -8.05 1.65 0.84
C SER A 7 -8.16 3.12 1.22
N ALA A 8 -7.00 3.74 1.44
CA ALA A 8 -6.89 5.18 1.51
C ALA A 8 -7.06 5.76 0.09
N TYR A 9 -7.85 6.82 -0.03
CA TYR A 9 -8.03 7.51 -1.31
C TYR A 9 -8.20 9.02 -1.08
N TYR A 10 -7.88 9.81 -2.10
CA TYR A 10 -8.01 11.26 -2.07
C TYR A 10 -8.71 11.79 -3.32
N LYS A 11 -8.06 11.75 -4.48
CA LYS A 11 -8.52 12.41 -5.73
C LYS A 11 -8.38 11.53 -6.97
N GLU A 12 -8.25 10.23 -6.76
CA GLU A 12 -8.18 9.26 -7.84
C GLU A 12 -9.47 9.35 -8.68
N PRO A 13 -9.38 9.20 -10.02
CA PRO A 13 -10.56 9.18 -10.87
C PRO A 13 -11.54 8.07 -10.44
N ARG A 14 -12.83 8.33 -10.58
CA ARG A 14 -13.89 7.37 -10.20
C ARG A 14 -13.69 5.96 -10.78
N HIS A 15 -13.25 5.85 -12.03
CA HIS A 15 -13.04 4.55 -12.67
C HIS A 15 -11.87 3.76 -12.02
N VAL A 16 -10.87 4.46 -11.50
CA VAL A 16 -9.74 3.88 -10.75
C VAL A 16 -10.23 3.35 -9.40
N LEU A 17 -10.95 4.19 -8.64
CA LEU A 17 -11.59 3.80 -7.38
C LEU A 17 -12.50 2.58 -7.55
N ARG A 18 -13.25 2.56 -8.67
CA ARG A 18 -14.16 1.47 -8.99
C ARG A 18 -13.42 0.16 -9.27
N ARG A 19 -12.33 0.20 -10.06
CA ARG A 19 -11.48 -0.97 -10.32
C ARG A 19 -10.91 -1.56 -9.04
N CYS A 20 -10.36 -0.71 -8.17
CA CYS A 20 -9.85 -1.12 -6.86
C CYS A 20 -10.97 -1.83 -6.06
N HIS A 21 -12.14 -1.19 -5.95
CA HIS A 21 -13.26 -1.77 -5.22
C HIS A 21 -13.78 -3.09 -5.78
N GLU A 22 -13.92 -3.19 -7.10
CA GLU A 22 -14.37 -4.42 -7.76
C GLU A 22 -13.38 -5.58 -7.56
N SER A 23 -12.08 -5.30 -7.52
CA SER A 23 -11.06 -6.33 -7.23
C SER A 23 -11.16 -6.89 -5.80
N VAL A 24 -11.56 -6.05 -4.83
CA VAL A 24 -11.80 -6.47 -3.45
C VAL A 24 -13.14 -7.20 -3.33
N LEU A 25 -14.19 -6.70 -3.97
CA LEU A 25 -15.51 -7.31 -3.96
C LEU A 25 -15.52 -8.70 -4.60
N ALA A 26 -14.62 -8.96 -5.55
CA ALA A 26 -14.47 -10.24 -6.22
C ALA A 26 -13.69 -11.30 -5.40
N GLN A 27 -13.10 -10.93 -4.26
CA GLN A 27 -12.38 -11.86 -3.41
C GLN A 27 -13.32 -12.90 -2.78
N ALA A 28 -12.83 -14.13 -2.63
CA ALA A 28 -13.58 -15.18 -1.96
C ALA A 28 -13.67 -14.95 -0.44
N GLY A 29 -14.77 -15.42 0.16
CA GLY A 29 -14.97 -15.40 1.61
C GLY A 29 -15.63 -14.13 2.15
N ASN A 30 -15.46 -13.90 3.46
CA ASN A 30 -16.08 -12.78 4.17
C ASN A 30 -15.14 -11.57 4.18
N VAL A 31 -15.12 -10.86 3.05
CA VAL A 31 -14.28 -9.67 2.82
C VAL A 31 -15.15 -8.42 2.83
N THR A 32 -14.71 -7.38 3.53
CA THR A 32 -15.36 -6.06 3.53
C THR A 32 -14.33 -5.00 3.14
N HIS A 33 -14.71 -4.12 2.21
CA HIS A 33 -13.84 -3.06 1.75
C HIS A 33 -14.09 -1.78 2.56
N PHE A 34 -13.08 -1.30 3.28
CA PHE A 34 -13.06 0.01 3.92
C PHE A 34 -12.41 1.03 2.98
N MET A 35 -13.21 1.90 2.36
CA MET A 35 -12.69 3.02 1.57
C MET A 35 -12.65 4.26 2.44
N VAL A 36 -11.47 4.82 2.66
CA VAL A 36 -11.24 5.94 3.59
C VAL A 36 -10.80 7.18 2.80
N ALA A 37 -11.67 8.18 2.75
CA ALA A 37 -11.47 9.42 2.02
C ALA A 37 -10.65 10.42 2.83
N ASP A 38 -9.51 10.86 2.30
CA ASP A 38 -8.61 11.85 2.92
C ASP A 38 -9.02 13.29 2.56
N GLY A 39 -10.20 13.72 3.01
CA GLY A 39 -10.70 15.09 2.77
C GLY A 39 -11.22 15.38 1.36
N SER A 40 -11.42 14.37 0.52
CA SER A 40 -12.07 14.51 -0.80
C SER A 40 -13.03 13.34 -1.10
N PRO A 41 -14.14 13.20 -0.35
CA PRO A 41 -15.03 12.05 -0.48
C PRO A 41 -15.80 12.04 -1.79
N VAL A 42 -15.91 10.87 -2.41
CA VAL A 42 -16.77 10.62 -3.58
C VAL A 42 -18.10 10.04 -3.10
N ALA A 43 -19.19 10.81 -3.23
CA ALA A 43 -20.51 10.44 -2.71
C ALA A 43 -21.02 9.09 -3.23
N ASP A 44 -20.78 8.78 -4.51
CA ASP A 44 -21.24 7.54 -5.13
C ASP A 44 -20.73 6.27 -4.42
N ILE A 45 -19.60 6.34 -3.70
CA ILE A 45 -19.06 5.21 -2.94
C ILE A 45 -20.02 4.79 -1.82
N ASP A 46 -20.80 5.69 -1.23
CA ASP A 46 -21.78 5.35 -0.18
C ASP A 46 -22.81 4.31 -0.63
N SER A 47 -23.04 4.20 -1.95
CA SER A 47 -23.98 3.26 -2.56
C SER A 47 -23.34 1.95 -3.05
N TRP A 48 -22.01 1.79 -2.94
CA TRP A 48 -21.35 0.58 -3.45
C TRP A 48 -21.62 -0.62 -2.54
N LYS A 49 -21.76 -1.79 -3.14
CA LYS A 49 -22.04 -3.02 -2.41
C LYS A 49 -20.82 -3.45 -1.61
N GLY A 50 -20.99 -3.81 -0.33
CA GLY A 50 -19.92 -4.41 0.48
C GLY A 50 -18.80 -3.42 0.84
N VAL A 51 -19.08 -2.12 0.78
CA VAL A 51 -18.15 -1.07 1.20
C VAL A 51 -18.57 -0.47 2.54
N VAL A 52 -17.57 -0.11 3.34
CA VAL A 52 -17.68 0.83 4.45
C VAL A 52 -16.94 2.09 4.03
N HIS A 53 -17.67 3.18 3.86
CA HIS A 53 -17.08 4.45 3.45
C HIS A 53 -16.84 5.35 4.66
N ILE A 54 -15.58 5.65 4.93
CA ILE A 54 -15.15 6.53 6.01
C ILE A 54 -14.65 7.85 5.41
N LYS A 55 -15.03 8.97 6.00
CA LYS A 55 -14.68 10.32 5.52
C LYS A 55 -13.95 11.05 6.63
N ILE A 56 -12.69 11.43 6.40
CA ILE A 56 -11.87 12.18 7.36
C ILE A 56 -11.40 13.51 6.74
N PRO A 57 -10.90 14.48 7.54
CA PRO A 57 -10.20 15.65 7.02
C PRO A 57 -8.98 15.26 6.18
N ASN A 58 -8.47 16.17 5.34
CA ASN A 58 -7.24 15.94 4.58
C ASN A 58 -6.01 16.04 5.49
N HIS A 59 -5.23 14.96 5.58
CA HIS A 59 -3.98 14.89 6.33
C HIS A 59 -2.74 15.08 5.46
N ALA A 60 -2.83 14.84 4.15
CA ALA A 60 -1.72 15.00 3.19
C ALA A 60 -0.45 14.22 3.59
N ASP A 61 -0.62 13.03 4.16
CA ASP A 61 0.43 12.20 4.75
C ASP A 61 0.64 10.89 3.98
N TYR A 62 0.49 10.95 2.65
CA TYR A 62 0.63 9.79 1.75
C TYR A 62 -0.28 8.60 2.11
N GLY A 63 -1.41 8.88 2.76
CA GLY A 63 -2.44 7.92 3.11
C GLY A 63 -2.21 7.22 4.45
N ASP A 64 -1.29 7.71 5.29
CA ASP A 64 -0.99 7.10 6.58
C ASP A 64 -2.20 7.16 7.52
N THR A 65 -2.71 8.36 7.80
CA THR A 65 -3.88 8.55 8.66
C THR A 65 -5.10 7.76 8.18
N PRO A 66 -5.53 7.83 6.90
CA PRO A 66 -6.67 7.04 6.44
C PRO A 66 -6.47 5.51 6.58
N ARG A 67 -5.26 4.98 6.36
CA ARG A 67 -4.97 3.56 6.62
C ARG A 67 -5.11 3.22 8.11
N GLY A 68 -4.56 4.06 8.98
CA GLY A 68 -4.66 3.91 10.42
C GLY A 68 -6.10 3.97 10.95
N VAL A 69 -6.89 4.94 10.48
CA VAL A 69 -8.31 5.09 10.83
C VAL A 69 -9.12 3.88 10.35
N GLY A 70 -8.94 3.46 9.10
CA GLY A 70 -9.58 2.25 8.59
C GLY A 70 -9.24 1.00 9.40
N ALA A 71 -7.98 0.87 9.81
CA ALA A 71 -7.51 -0.25 10.61
C ALA A 71 -8.11 -0.25 12.02
N ALA A 72 -8.18 0.92 12.66
CA ALA A 72 -8.81 1.07 13.96
C ALA A 72 -10.31 0.73 13.91
N CYS A 73 -11.03 1.21 12.89
CA CYS A 73 -12.45 0.90 12.69
C CYS A 73 -12.68 -0.60 12.43
N ALA A 74 -11.85 -1.23 11.60
CA ALA A 74 -11.93 -2.68 11.34
C ALA A 74 -11.65 -3.50 12.61
N ALA A 75 -10.60 -3.14 13.36
CA ALA A 75 -10.26 -3.80 14.62
C ALA A 75 -11.41 -3.72 15.64
N ALA A 76 -11.96 -2.51 15.85
CA ALA A 76 -13.09 -2.27 16.75
C ALA A 76 -14.37 -2.99 16.30
N SER A 77 -14.55 -3.21 15.00
CA SER A 77 -15.68 -3.95 14.41
C SER A 77 -15.51 -5.48 14.43
N GLY A 78 -14.46 -5.96 15.09
CA GLY A 78 -14.24 -7.38 15.31
C GLY A 78 -13.76 -8.14 14.07
N PHE A 79 -13.09 -7.49 13.10
CA PHE A 79 -12.45 -8.20 11.98
C PHE A 79 -11.24 -9.02 12.44
N ASP A 80 -11.04 -10.18 11.82
CA ASP A 80 -9.99 -11.15 12.20
C ASP A 80 -8.66 -10.86 11.50
N ALA A 81 -8.72 -10.22 10.34
CA ALA A 81 -7.55 -9.81 9.59
C ALA A 81 -7.76 -8.47 8.86
N ILE A 82 -6.65 -7.81 8.57
CA ILE A 82 -6.57 -6.54 7.84
C ILE A 82 -5.59 -6.68 6.68
N CYS A 83 -6.01 -6.24 5.50
CA CYS A 83 -5.13 -5.94 4.37
C CYS A 83 -5.18 -4.45 4.05
N PHE A 84 -4.17 -3.95 3.34
CA PHE A 84 -4.18 -2.62 2.75
C PHE A 84 -4.10 -2.70 1.23
N LEU A 85 -4.76 -1.77 0.55
CA LEU A 85 -4.71 -1.64 -0.90
C LEU A 85 -4.89 -0.17 -1.27
N ASP A 86 -3.88 0.47 -1.84
CA ASP A 86 -3.99 1.82 -2.36
C ASP A 86 -5.02 1.87 -3.50
N ALA A 87 -5.76 2.97 -3.56
CA ALA A 87 -6.97 3.03 -4.39
C ALA A 87 -6.70 3.03 -5.91
N ASP A 88 -5.44 3.21 -6.33
CA ASP A 88 -4.99 3.07 -7.71
C ASP A 88 -4.56 1.64 -8.08
N ASN A 89 -4.46 0.74 -7.11
CA ASN A 89 -4.04 -0.64 -7.27
C ASN A 89 -5.24 -1.62 -7.27
N TRP A 90 -4.97 -2.89 -7.58
CA TRP A 90 -5.98 -3.93 -7.54
C TRP A 90 -5.40 -5.30 -7.18
N TYR A 91 -6.25 -6.18 -6.65
CA TYR A 91 -5.88 -7.57 -6.37
C TYR A 91 -6.20 -8.50 -7.53
N GLU A 92 -5.43 -9.58 -7.62
CA GLU A 92 -5.84 -10.79 -8.35
C GLU A 92 -7.00 -11.50 -7.61
N PRO A 93 -7.88 -12.23 -8.30
CA PRO A 93 -9.07 -12.86 -7.70
C PRO A 93 -8.78 -13.81 -6.52
N ASN A 94 -7.57 -14.36 -6.45
CA ASN A 94 -7.15 -15.31 -5.42
C ASN A 94 -6.34 -14.70 -4.27
N HIS A 95 -6.13 -13.37 -4.23
CA HIS A 95 -5.24 -12.72 -3.25
C HIS A 95 -5.59 -13.08 -1.80
N VAL A 96 -6.81 -12.78 -1.34
CA VAL A 96 -7.22 -13.01 0.05
C VAL A 96 -7.22 -14.50 0.39
N GLU A 97 -7.65 -15.36 -0.54
CA GLU A 97 -7.67 -16.80 -0.33
C GLU A 97 -6.26 -17.38 -0.17
N THR A 98 -5.31 -16.96 -1.01
CA THR A 98 -3.90 -17.33 -0.88
C THR A 98 -3.33 -16.94 0.49
N MET A 99 -3.63 -15.73 0.98
CA MET A 99 -3.15 -15.30 2.31
C MET A 99 -3.77 -16.11 3.44
N ARG A 100 -5.07 -16.41 3.35
CA ARG A 100 -5.77 -17.24 4.34
C ARG A 100 -5.19 -18.65 4.43
N ILE A 101 -4.94 -19.29 3.29
CA ILE A 101 -4.34 -20.63 3.25
C ILE A 101 -2.98 -20.61 3.95
N ILE A 102 -2.14 -19.61 3.68
CA ILE A 102 -0.84 -19.50 4.35
C ILE A 102 -0.99 -19.35 5.86
N VAL A 103 -1.92 -18.51 6.35
CA VAL A 103 -2.19 -18.38 7.78
C VAL A 103 -2.66 -19.70 8.38
N GLU A 104 -3.56 -20.42 7.72
CA GLU A 104 -4.11 -21.69 8.19
C GLU A 104 -3.06 -22.81 8.25
N GLU A 105 -2.14 -22.86 7.28
CA GLU A 105 -1.09 -23.88 7.20
C GLU A 105 0.10 -23.60 8.13
N THR A 106 0.44 -22.32 8.35
CA THR A 106 1.69 -21.93 9.02
C THR A 106 1.48 -21.34 10.42
N GLY A 107 0.26 -20.88 10.73
CA GLY A 107 -0.01 -20.07 11.91
C GLY A 107 0.59 -18.66 11.84
N ALA A 108 1.00 -18.19 10.66
CA ALA A 108 1.56 -16.85 10.48
C ALA A 108 0.61 -15.75 10.98
N GLN A 109 1.19 -14.78 11.68
CA GLN A 109 0.48 -13.59 12.17
C GLN A 109 0.53 -12.45 11.14
N VAL A 110 1.55 -12.45 10.28
CA VAL A 110 1.70 -11.54 9.16
C VAL A 110 2.02 -12.35 7.92
N VAL A 111 1.24 -12.18 6.86
CA VAL A 111 1.59 -12.70 5.54
C VAL A 111 1.88 -11.51 4.62
N THR A 112 2.92 -11.62 3.82
CA THR A 112 3.27 -10.62 2.80
C THR A 112 3.13 -11.20 1.41
N ALA A 113 2.87 -10.35 0.42
CA ALA A 113 2.66 -10.74 -0.98
C ALA A 113 3.76 -10.22 -1.91
N THR A 114 4.10 -11.01 -2.92
CA THR A 114 4.70 -10.46 -4.14
C THR A 114 3.67 -9.62 -4.91
N ARG A 115 4.15 -8.56 -5.57
CA ARG A 115 3.35 -7.72 -6.46
C ARG A 115 3.88 -7.72 -7.90
N THR A 116 2.99 -7.53 -8.86
CA THR A 116 3.32 -7.19 -10.25
C THR A 116 3.29 -5.68 -10.40
N ILE A 117 4.31 -5.12 -11.05
CA ILE A 117 4.39 -3.69 -11.32
C ILE A 117 3.81 -3.38 -12.70
N PHE A 118 2.96 -2.37 -12.75
CA PHE A 118 2.41 -1.76 -13.95
C PHE A 118 2.84 -0.31 -14.06
N THR A 119 2.99 0.17 -15.28
CA THR A 119 3.14 1.60 -15.59
C THR A 119 1.80 2.33 -15.45
N ALA A 120 1.85 3.66 -15.41
CA ALA A 120 0.65 4.50 -15.33
C ALA A 120 -0.31 4.34 -16.53
N ASP A 121 0.21 3.98 -17.71
CA ASP A 121 -0.58 3.68 -18.91
C ASP A 121 -1.07 2.21 -18.99
N GLY A 122 -0.82 1.41 -17.95
CA GLY A 122 -1.37 0.06 -17.79
C GLY A 122 -0.54 -1.07 -18.42
N ARG A 123 0.69 -0.79 -18.88
CA ARG A 123 1.61 -1.82 -19.34
C ARG A 123 2.28 -2.53 -18.15
N MET A 124 2.36 -3.85 -18.22
CA MET A 124 3.07 -4.65 -17.21
C MET A 124 4.58 -4.47 -17.37
N LEU A 125 5.28 -4.07 -16.29
CA LEU A 125 6.75 -4.06 -16.23
C LEU A 125 7.30 -5.43 -15.82
N GLY A 126 6.71 -6.05 -14.80
CA GLY A 126 7.10 -7.38 -14.34
C GLY A 126 6.89 -7.59 -12.85
N ILE A 127 7.38 -8.73 -12.35
CA ILE A 127 7.30 -9.10 -10.94
C ILE A 127 8.27 -8.26 -10.11
N CYS A 128 7.76 -7.58 -9.09
CA CYS A 128 8.55 -6.72 -8.21
C CYS A 128 9.59 -7.52 -7.44
N LYS A 129 10.82 -7.00 -7.37
CA LYS A 129 11.93 -7.58 -6.61
C LYS A 129 12.14 -6.91 -5.24
N GLU A 130 11.52 -5.76 -5.01
CA GLU A 130 11.71 -4.96 -3.79
C GLU A 130 10.83 -5.43 -2.63
N SER A 131 9.54 -5.70 -2.89
CA SER A 131 8.59 -6.16 -1.86
C SER A 131 8.74 -7.67 -1.67
N ASN A 132 9.80 -8.06 -0.95
CA ASN A 132 10.24 -9.45 -0.80
C ASN A 132 9.92 -10.07 0.56
N GLY A 133 9.30 -9.31 1.47
CA GLY A 133 8.94 -9.79 2.81
C GLY A 133 10.13 -10.06 3.73
N VAL A 134 11.34 -9.60 3.36
CA VAL A 134 12.58 -9.75 4.13
C VAL A 134 13.20 -8.37 4.37
N ASP A 135 13.64 -7.70 3.30
CA ASP A 135 14.29 -6.39 3.39
C ASP A 135 13.25 -5.27 3.44
N PHE A 136 12.15 -5.48 2.73
CA PHE A 136 11.07 -4.52 2.59
C PHE A 136 9.77 -5.22 2.22
N ASN A 137 8.65 -4.61 2.62
CA ASN A 137 7.36 -4.98 2.10
C ASN A 137 6.48 -3.74 1.91
N ASP A 138 5.91 -3.64 0.72
CA ASP A 138 5.00 -2.56 0.36
C ASP A 138 3.67 -2.68 1.11
N THR A 139 3.06 -1.54 1.40
CA THR A 139 1.78 -1.43 2.10
C THR A 139 0.69 -2.29 1.48
N ASN A 140 0.59 -2.37 0.15
CA ASN A 140 -0.44 -3.12 -0.57
C ASN A 140 -0.33 -4.64 -0.37
N CYS A 141 0.80 -5.12 0.14
CA CYS A 141 1.16 -6.52 0.17
C CYS A 141 0.93 -7.19 1.53
N TYR A 142 0.36 -6.51 2.54
CA TYR A 142 0.17 -7.09 3.87
C TYR A 142 -1.18 -7.81 4.03
N PHE A 143 -1.14 -8.93 4.74
CA PHE A 143 -2.27 -9.56 5.41
C PHE A 143 -1.90 -9.76 6.88
N LEU A 144 -2.57 -9.03 7.77
CA LEU A 144 -2.28 -9.00 9.20
C LEU A 144 -3.40 -9.72 9.94
N THR A 145 -3.09 -10.73 10.75
CA THR A 145 -4.08 -11.31 11.67
C THR A 145 -4.25 -10.41 12.89
N ARG A 146 -5.31 -10.64 13.67
CA ARG A 146 -5.65 -9.84 14.86
C ARG A 146 -4.47 -9.61 15.81
N SER A 147 -3.60 -10.60 16.02
CA SER A 147 -2.44 -10.46 16.90
C SER A 147 -1.39 -9.45 16.39
N ALA A 148 -1.37 -9.18 15.09
CA ALA A 148 -0.48 -8.22 14.44
C ALA A 148 -1.09 -6.81 14.28
N PHE A 149 -2.35 -6.60 14.65
CA PHE A 149 -2.99 -5.28 14.59
C PHE A 149 -2.26 -4.17 15.35
N PRO A 150 -1.53 -4.42 16.47
CA PRO A 150 -0.75 -3.36 17.11
C PRO A 150 0.25 -2.67 16.17
N ALA A 151 0.76 -3.34 15.14
CA ALA A 151 1.63 -2.73 14.13
C ALA A 151 0.95 -1.56 13.39
N CYS A 152 -0.39 -1.59 13.22
CA CYS A 152 -1.18 -0.52 12.60
C CYS A 152 -1.06 0.83 13.32
N SER A 153 -0.61 0.85 14.58
CA SER A 153 -0.30 2.09 15.30
C SER A 153 0.80 2.92 14.62
N ALA A 154 1.71 2.29 13.87
CA ALA A 154 2.74 2.98 13.11
C ALA A 154 2.18 3.88 11.99
N TRP A 155 0.93 3.67 11.56
CA TRP A 155 0.25 4.59 10.66
C TRP A 155 -0.13 5.91 11.33
N LEU A 156 -0.47 5.88 12.63
CA LEU A 156 -1.06 7.02 13.35
C LEU A 156 -0.05 7.81 14.19
N PHE A 157 0.99 7.15 14.71
CA PHE A 157 1.84 7.73 15.76
C PHE A 157 3.30 7.94 15.36
N LYS A 158 3.66 7.72 14.09
CA LYS A 158 5.00 8.04 13.59
C LYS A 158 5.20 9.55 13.42
N ASP A 159 6.45 9.98 13.34
CA ASP A 159 6.80 11.36 12.96
C ASP A 159 6.22 11.66 11.56
N PRO A 160 5.41 12.72 11.39
CA PRO A 160 4.86 13.09 10.08
C PRO A 160 5.92 13.33 8.99
N CYS A 161 7.15 13.71 9.37
CA CYS A 161 8.26 13.86 8.42
C CYS A 161 8.66 12.52 7.76
N GLU A 162 8.24 11.39 8.32
CA GLU A 162 8.52 10.05 7.80
C GLU A 162 7.38 9.49 6.92
N SER A 163 6.27 10.22 6.73
CA SER A 163 5.15 9.77 5.90
C SER A 163 5.54 9.46 4.46
N ILE A 164 6.53 10.16 3.91
CA ILE A 164 7.07 9.87 2.57
C ILE A 164 7.72 8.47 2.47
N ARG A 165 8.07 7.85 3.61
CA ARG A 165 8.60 6.49 3.72
C ARG A 165 7.72 5.65 4.67
N GLY A 166 6.41 5.89 4.65
CA GLY A 166 5.48 5.29 5.60
C GLY A 166 5.50 3.76 5.59
N ASP A 167 5.67 3.17 4.41
CA ASP A 167 5.86 1.72 4.19
C ASP A 167 7.09 1.15 4.92
N LYS A 168 8.23 1.84 4.89
CA LYS A 168 9.46 1.45 5.60
C LYS A 168 9.28 1.55 7.11
N VAL A 169 8.63 2.60 7.59
CA VAL A 169 8.32 2.72 9.03
C VAL A 169 7.38 1.61 9.47
N PHE A 170 6.36 1.30 8.67
CA PHE A 170 5.43 0.22 8.94
C PHE A 170 6.10 -1.15 8.94
N TRP A 171 6.96 -1.42 7.95
CA TRP A 171 7.76 -2.66 7.91
C TRP A 171 8.65 -2.81 9.14
N ASN A 172 9.32 -1.74 9.56
CA ASN A 172 10.11 -1.74 10.78
C ASN A 172 9.26 -2.05 12.03
N ALA A 173 8.03 -1.54 12.11
CA ALA A 173 7.11 -1.86 13.19
C ALA A 173 6.68 -3.34 13.19
N VAL A 174 6.46 -3.92 12.01
CA VAL A 174 6.19 -5.36 11.86
C VAL A 174 7.39 -6.19 12.33
N GLN A 175 8.60 -5.84 11.89
CA GLN A 175 9.83 -6.55 12.29
C GLN A 175 10.08 -6.44 13.80
N ALA A 176 9.94 -5.25 14.37
CA ALA A 176 10.12 -5.02 15.81
C ALA A 176 9.05 -5.70 16.67
N GLY A 177 7.87 -5.98 16.11
CA GLY A 177 6.76 -6.64 16.81
C GLY A 177 6.98 -8.13 17.07
N GLY A 178 8.01 -8.76 16.50
CA GLY A 178 8.35 -10.17 16.76
C GLY A 178 7.32 -11.16 16.25
N TYR A 179 6.54 -10.79 15.22
CA TYR A 179 5.49 -11.63 14.66
C TYR A 179 6.06 -12.80 13.86
N VAL A 180 5.37 -13.95 13.93
CA VAL A 180 5.57 -15.02 12.95
C VAL A 180 5.08 -14.51 11.60
N HIS A 181 5.98 -14.42 10.62
CA HIS A 181 5.63 -13.93 9.29
C HIS A 181 6.02 -14.91 8.18
N CYS A 182 5.23 -14.90 7.12
CA CYS A 182 5.48 -15.66 5.90
C CYS A 182 5.39 -14.74 4.68
N HIS A 183 6.10 -15.09 3.62
CA HIS A 183 6.04 -14.38 2.34
C HIS A 183 5.49 -15.31 1.26
N SER A 184 4.44 -14.85 0.59
CA SER A 184 3.87 -15.50 -0.59
C SER A 184 4.60 -15.03 -1.83
N ILE A 185 5.30 -15.95 -2.50
CA ILE A 185 5.98 -15.65 -3.77
C ILE A 185 5.00 -15.48 -4.95
N THR A 186 3.72 -15.81 -4.76
CA THR A 186 2.69 -15.67 -5.80
C THR A 186 2.31 -14.20 -5.98
N PRO A 187 2.52 -13.60 -7.16
CA PRO A 187 2.20 -12.19 -7.40
C PRO A 187 0.68 -12.01 -7.51
N THR A 188 0.06 -11.53 -6.43
CA THR A 188 -1.42 -11.38 -6.33
C THR A 188 -1.87 -9.94 -6.12
N VAL A 189 -0.92 -9.01 -6.09
CA VAL A 189 -1.16 -7.57 -6.02
C VAL A 189 -0.66 -6.94 -7.30
N ASN A 190 -1.47 -6.09 -7.92
CA ASN A 190 -1.10 -5.33 -9.11
C ASN A 190 -0.93 -3.86 -8.73
N TYR A 191 0.30 -3.38 -8.85
CA TYR A 191 0.74 -2.08 -8.37
C TYR A 191 1.04 -1.14 -9.53
N VAL A 192 0.33 -0.01 -9.62
CA VAL A 192 0.58 1.05 -10.59
C VAL A 192 1.71 1.94 -10.08
N SER A 193 2.86 1.88 -10.73
CA SER A 193 4.02 2.65 -10.34
C SER A 193 4.05 4.02 -11.01
N THR A 194 4.28 5.02 -10.16
CA THR A 194 4.76 6.35 -10.56
C THR A 194 6.20 6.59 -10.11
N PHE A 195 6.91 5.60 -9.57
CA PHE A 195 8.27 5.73 -9.05
C PHE A 195 9.33 5.35 -10.08
N ALA A 196 10.38 6.18 -10.20
CA ALA A 196 11.44 6.00 -11.18
C ALA A 196 12.21 4.68 -10.99
N PHE A 197 12.51 4.34 -9.73
CA PHE A 197 13.21 3.11 -9.36
C PHE A 197 12.54 1.85 -9.92
N HIS A 198 11.21 1.81 -10.02
CA HIS A 198 10.51 0.66 -10.59
C HIS A 198 10.77 0.50 -12.08
N TYR A 199 10.89 1.58 -12.86
CA TYR A 199 11.26 1.49 -14.28
C TYR A 199 12.71 1.02 -14.43
N GLU A 200 13.62 1.60 -13.65
CA GLU A 200 15.05 1.24 -13.64
C GLU A 200 15.28 -0.22 -13.26
N MET A 201 14.50 -0.76 -12.31
CA MET A 201 14.53 -2.17 -11.91
C MET A 201 14.34 -3.14 -13.09
N PHE A 202 13.61 -2.72 -14.13
CA PHE A 202 13.35 -3.50 -15.34
C PHE A 202 14.15 -3.01 -16.56
N GLY A 203 15.16 -2.17 -16.34
CA GLY A 203 16.04 -1.66 -17.40
C GLY A 203 15.36 -0.64 -18.32
N GLU A 204 14.26 -0.03 -17.88
CA GLU A 204 13.57 1.02 -18.63
C GLU A 204 14.01 2.42 -18.19
N ILE A 205 13.87 3.39 -19.11
CA ILE A 205 14.08 4.80 -18.81
C ILE A 205 12.80 5.32 -18.12
N PRO A 206 12.89 5.85 -16.88
CA PRO A 206 11.73 6.40 -16.21
C PRO A 206 11.16 7.62 -16.96
N PRO A 207 9.83 7.77 -17.00
CA PRO A 207 9.19 9.04 -17.36
C PRO A 207 9.73 10.21 -16.52
N ASP A 208 9.87 11.39 -17.11
CA ASP A 208 10.46 12.57 -16.47
C ASP A 208 9.67 13.06 -15.24
N ASP A 209 8.38 12.77 -15.19
CA ASP A 209 7.47 13.06 -14.07
C ASP A 209 7.42 11.94 -13.01
N SER A 210 8.18 10.85 -13.19
CA SER A 210 8.29 9.78 -12.20
C SER A 210 8.85 10.31 -10.89
N LYS A 211 8.34 9.80 -9.78
CA LYS A 211 8.72 10.15 -8.41
C LYS A 211 10.06 9.53 -8.02
N VAL A 212 10.89 10.33 -7.37
CA VAL A 212 12.14 9.92 -6.73
C VAL A 212 12.10 10.38 -5.28
N ILE A 213 12.30 9.45 -4.34
CA ILE A 213 12.46 9.75 -2.92
C ILE A 213 13.96 9.79 -2.62
N ALA A 214 14.47 10.97 -2.25
CA ALA A 214 15.89 11.15 -1.95
C ALA A 214 16.09 12.03 -0.72
N LYS A 215 17.21 11.80 -0.01
CA LYS A 215 17.69 12.69 1.04
C LYS A 215 18.93 13.42 0.52
N LEU A 216 18.78 14.70 0.19
CA LEU A 216 19.89 15.51 -0.31
C LEU A 216 20.89 15.85 0.80
N PRO A 217 22.18 16.08 0.47
CA PRO A 217 23.16 16.58 1.43
C PRO A 217 22.69 17.82 2.18
N GLY A 218 22.89 17.86 3.49
CA GLY A 218 22.47 18.98 4.34
C GLY A 218 20.96 19.06 4.62
N ARG A 219 20.13 18.16 4.06
CA ARG A 219 18.71 18.05 4.43
C ARG A 219 18.52 17.05 5.56
N GLN A 220 17.66 17.39 6.51
CA GLN A 220 17.34 16.54 7.65
C GLN A 220 16.42 15.37 7.27
N HIS A 221 15.48 15.59 6.33
CA HIS A 221 14.43 14.65 5.95
C HIS A 221 14.48 14.30 4.46
N PHE A 222 13.80 13.20 4.10
CA PHE A 222 13.60 12.79 2.71
C PHE A 222 12.61 13.72 2.01
N GLN A 223 12.79 13.88 0.70
CA GLN A 223 11.94 14.71 -0.14
C GLN A 223 11.59 13.97 -1.42
N MET A 224 10.46 14.34 -2.03
CA MET A 224 10.00 13.84 -3.31
C MET A 224 10.42 14.79 -4.42
N PHE A 225 11.02 14.25 -5.48
CA PHE A 225 11.38 14.97 -6.70
C PHE A 225 10.76 14.28 -7.91
N SER A 226 10.60 15.00 -9.02
CA SER A 226 10.45 14.33 -10.31
C SER A 226 11.79 13.78 -10.80
N TYR A 227 11.75 12.78 -11.66
CA TYR A 227 12.96 12.15 -12.20
C TYR A 227 13.79 13.15 -13.01
N ALA A 228 13.16 14.03 -13.78
CA ALA A 228 13.83 15.12 -14.47
C ALA A 228 14.53 16.09 -13.50
N GLN A 229 13.87 16.48 -12.42
CA GLN A 229 14.47 17.34 -11.39
C GLN A 229 15.69 16.65 -10.74
N TYR A 230 15.57 15.37 -10.44
CA TYR A 230 16.64 14.58 -9.83
C TYR A 230 17.85 14.44 -10.76
N LYS A 231 17.64 14.13 -12.06
CA LYS A 231 18.71 14.08 -13.07
C LYS A 231 19.45 15.42 -13.17
N ALA A 232 18.71 16.53 -13.25
CA ALA A 232 19.30 17.87 -13.34
C ALA A 232 20.16 18.25 -12.12
N MET A 233 19.89 17.67 -10.94
CA MET A 233 20.74 17.85 -9.75
C MET A 233 22.04 17.05 -9.82
N GLY A 234 22.05 15.91 -10.53
CA GLY A 234 23.24 15.09 -10.76
C GLY A 234 24.16 15.63 -11.87
N GLU A 235 23.66 16.50 -12.75
CA GLU A 235 24.37 17.09 -13.89
C GLU A 235 24.93 18.52 -13.62
N GLY A 236 25.00 18.97 -12.36
CA GLY A 236 25.61 20.26 -11.99
C GLY A 236 27.11 20.36 -12.36
N PRO A 237 27.65 21.57 -12.63
CA PRO A 237 28.98 21.72 -13.25
C PRO A 237 30.08 21.32 -12.27
N GLY A 238 30.63 20.13 -12.46
CA GLY A 238 31.65 19.55 -11.59
C GLY A 238 32.28 18.30 -12.18
N GLY A 239 32.76 18.40 -13.42
CA GLY A 239 33.79 17.54 -14.01
C GLY A 239 35.04 18.36 -14.26
#